data_AF-A0A2X0WR02-F1
#
_entry.id   AF-A0A2X0WR02-F1
#
_cell.length_a   1.000
_cell.length_b   1.000
_cell.length_c   1.000
_cell.angle_alpha   90.00
_cell.angle_beta   90.00
_cell.angle_gamma   90.00
#
_symmetry.space_group_name_H-M   'P 1'
#
loop_
_entity.id
_entity.type
_entity.pdbx_description
1 polymer ?
#
loop_
_entity_poly.entity_id
_entity_poly.type
_entity_poly.pdbx_seq_one_letter_code
_entity_poly.pdbx_strand_id
1 'polypeptide(L)'
;MKNWYIPDCFWNSHTNGSTVSHEAICVLNATNEDAIVNITLYFEDRDPIGDFSVEVKANRTLHIRMDKIKNKHGQAVLQDTPYAAVVSSENENLYVQYTRVDSSDPSLTLCTTLV
;
A
#
# COMPACT_ATOMS: atom_id res chain seq x y z
N MET A 1 10.94 -2.55 -15.95
CA MET A 1 10.08 -2.86 -14.78
C MET A 1 10.90 -2.90 -13.49
N LYS A 2 10.63 -1.95 -12.59
CA LYS A 2 11.23 -1.88 -11.26
C LYS A 2 10.25 -2.38 -10.20
N ASN A 3 10.79 -3.03 -9.17
CA ASN A 3 10.04 -3.57 -8.04
C ASN A 3 10.55 -2.95 -6.72
N TRP A 4 9.61 -2.65 -5.82
CA TRP A 4 9.85 -2.29 -4.43
C TRP A 4 9.15 -3.32 -3.53
N TYR A 5 9.83 -3.75 -2.46
CA TYR A 5 9.40 -4.85 -1.62
C TYR A 5 9.09 -4.36 -0.21
N ILE A 6 7.88 -4.64 0.26
CA ILE A 6 7.42 -4.32 1.62
C ILE A 6 7.07 -5.65 2.31
N PRO A 7 8.00 -6.23 3.09
CA PRO A 7 7.79 -7.56 3.67
C PRO A 7 6.80 -7.61 4.83
N ASP A 8 6.52 -6.48 5.49
CA ASP A 8 5.66 -6.41 6.68
C ASP A 8 4.49 -5.46 6.44
N CYS A 9 3.34 -6.04 6.09
CA CYS A 9 2.05 -5.37 6.06
C CYS A 9 1.04 -6.09 6.96
N PHE A 10 0.34 -5.31 7.77
CA PHE A 10 -0.72 -5.72 8.67
C PHE A 10 -1.42 -4.48 9.22
N TRP A 11 -2.74 -4.49 9.29
CA TRP A 11 -3.45 -3.59 10.19
C TRP A 11 -4.64 -4.29 10.83
N ASN A 12 -4.94 -3.87 12.06
CA ASN A 12 -6.03 -4.44 12.83
C ASN A 12 -7.38 -3.79 12.45
N SER A 13 -8.48 -4.51 12.66
CA SER A 13 -9.84 -3.97 12.53
C SER A 13 -10.29 -3.13 13.73
N HIS A 14 -9.51 -3.10 14.82
CA HIS A 14 -9.83 -2.34 16.01
C HIS A 14 -9.70 -0.82 15.76
N THR A 15 -10.65 -0.04 16.28
CA THR A 15 -10.66 1.41 16.15
C THR A 15 -11.00 2.06 17.49
N ASN A 16 -10.34 3.17 17.80
CA ASN A 16 -10.69 4.05 18.92
C ASN A 16 -11.94 4.92 18.66
N GLY A 17 -12.64 4.74 17.54
CA GLY A 17 -13.88 5.45 17.18
C GLY A 17 -13.68 6.80 16.48
N SER A 18 -12.45 7.33 16.42
CA SER A 18 -12.13 8.58 15.73
C SER A 18 -11.31 8.38 14.46
N THR A 19 -10.44 7.37 14.47
CA THR A 19 -9.53 7.04 13.37
C THR A 19 -9.50 5.53 13.19
N VAL A 20 -9.46 5.08 11.94
CA VAL A 20 -9.28 3.65 11.61
C VAL A 20 -7.81 3.34 11.41
N SER A 21 -7.36 2.21 11.94
CA SER A 21 -6.06 1.64 11.60
C SER A 21 -6.00 1.42 10.10
N HIS A 22 -4.88 1.79 9.48
CA HIS A 22 -4.72 1.65 8.04
C HIS A 22 -3.25 1.70 7.65
N GLU A 23 -3.02 1.28 6.42
CA GLU A 23 -1.72 1.39 5.77
C GLU A 23 -1.82 2.30 4.55
N ALA A 24 -0.71 2.93 4.22
CA ALA A 24 -0.54 3.65 2.98
C ALA A 24 0.79 3.29 2.31
N ILE A 25 0.70 2.91 1.04
CA ILE A 25 1.84 2.89 0.12
C ILE A 25 1.87 4.24 -0.58
N CYS A 26 2.75 5.12 -0.12
CA CYS A 26 2.92 6.46 -0.64
C CYS A 26 3.88 6.43 -1.81
N VAL A 27 3.43 6.89 -2.98
CA VAL A 27 4.25 6.95 -4.19
C VAL A 27 4.43 8.40 -4.61
N LEU A 28 5.69 8.82 -4.80
CA LEU A 28 6.02 10.08 -5.45
C LEU A 28 6.48 9.81 -6.88
N ASN A 29 5.74 10.39 -7.84
CA ASN A 29 6.16 10.50 -9.23
C ASN A 29 6.69 11.92 -9.48
N ALA A 30 8.02 12.08 -9.38
CA ALA A 30 8.71 13.34 -9.67
C ALA A 30 9.07 13.51 -11.15
N THR A 31 8.57 12.62 -12.03
CA THR A 31 8.83 12.66 -13.47
C THR A 31 7.75 13.46 -14.20
N ASN A 32 8.00 13.74 -15.48
CA ASN A 32 7.06 14.45 -16.36
C ASN A 32 6.08 13.52 -17.10
N GLU A 33 6.04 12.24 -16.73
CA GLU A 33 5.18 11.23 -17.37
C GLU A 33 4.28 10.56 -16.32
N ASP A 34 3.04 10.28 -16.69
CA ASP A 34 2.13 9.49 -15.86
C ASP A 34 2.67 8.07 -15.71
N ALA A 35 2.51 7.47 -14.53
CA ALA A 35 3.00 6.12 -14.25
C ALA A 35 1.88 5.23 -13.73
N ILE A 36 1.84 3.99 -14.22
CA ILE A 36 1.00 2.93 -13.66
C ILE A 36 1.80 2.19 -12.60
N VAL A 37 1.24 2.12 -11.39
CA VAL A 37 1.77 1.35 -10.27
C VAL A 37 0.86 0.15 -10.06
N ASN A 38 1.47 -1.04 -10.05
CA ASN A 38 0.79 -2.29 -9.75
C ASN A 38 1.21 -2.78 -8.37
N ILE A 39 0.30 -3.45 -7.67
CA ILE A 39 0.56 -4.03 -6.35
C ILE A 39 0.16 -5.51 -6.39
N THR A 40 1.05 -6.37 -5.89
CA THR A 40 0.78 -7.80 -5.67
C THR A 40 0.99 -8.12 -4.20
N LEU A 41 0.01 -8.80 -3.60
CA LEU A 41 -0.01 -9.17 -2.19
C LEU A 41 0.36 -10.64 -2.04
N TYR A 42 1.26 -10.95 -1.12
CA TYR A 42 1.72 -12.30 -0.81
C TYR A 42 1.29 -12.65 0.62
N PHE A 43 0.85 -13.88 0.81
CA PHE A 43 0.29 -14.37 2.07
C PHE A 43 1.02 -15.63 2.52
N GLU A 44 0.90 -15.95 3.80
CA GLU A 44 1.56 -17.12 4.39
C GLU A 44 0.89 -18.46 4.01
N ASP A 45 -0.40 -18.42 3.64
CA ASP A 45 -1.28 -19.60 3.58
C ASP A 45 -2.04 -19.76 2.25
N ARG A 46 -1.82 -18.89 1.26
CA ARG A 46 -2.56 -18.88 -0.02
C ARG A 46 -1.76 -18.22 -1.14
N ASP A 47 -2.24 -18.43 -2.37
CA ASP A 47 -1.64 -17.83 -3.56
C ASP A 47 -1.67 -16.28 -3.52
N PRO A 48 -0.69 -15.61 -4.17
CA PRO A 48 -0.66 -14.16 -4.23
C PRO A 48 -1.91 -13.57 -4.90
N ILE A 49 -2.34 -12.41 -4.40
CA ILE A 49 -3.46 -11.65 -4.97
C ILE A 49 -2.88 -10.41 -5.66
N GLY A 50 -3.01 -10.34 -6.98
CA GLY A 50 -2.55 -9.21 -7.79
C GLY A 50 -3.70 -8.34 -8.31
N ASP A 51 -3.45 -7.76 -9.48
CA ASP A 51 -4.40 -6.93 -10.24
C ASP A 51 -4.86 -5.63 -9.54
N PHE A 52 -4.15 -5.21 -8.50
CA PHE A 52 -4.28 -3.87 -7.95
C PHE A 52 -3.46 -2.93 -8.83
N SER A 53 -4.10 -1.92 -9.40
CA SER A 53 -3.45 -0.97 -10.30
C SER A 53 -3.97 0.44 -10.07
N VAL A 54 -3.06 1.39 -9.98
CA VAL A 54 -3.36 2.82 -9.78
C VAL A 54 -2.45 3.68 -10.64
N GLU A 55 -3.00 4.75 -11.18
CA GLU A 55 -2.24 5.74 -11.92
C GLU A 55 -1.73 6.84 -10.98
N VAL A 56 -0.42 7.09 -11.04
CA VAL A 56 0.23 8.21 -10.37
C VAL A 56 0.65 9.21 -11.44
N LYS A 57 -0.10 10.31 -11.53
CA LYS A 57 0.13 11.37 -12.52
C LYS A 57 1.54 11.98 -12.41
N ALA A 58 2.03 12.52 -13.52
CA ALA A 58 3.28 13.27 -13.58
C ALA A 58 3.32 14.39 -12.53
N ASN A 59 4.47 14.59 -11.89
CA ASN A 59 4.68 15.59 -10.84
C ASN A 59 3.62 15.53 -9.72
N ARG A 60 3.23 14.33 -9.26
CA ARG A 60 2.27 14.13 -8.16
C ARG A 60 2.76 13.08 -7.17
N THR A 61 2.21 13.18 -5.96
CA THR A 61 2.21 12.11 -4.97
C THR A 61 0.83 11.46 -4.91
N LEU A 62 0.79 10.16 -4.63
CA LEU A 62 -0.42 9.43 -4.33
C LEU A 62 -0.20 8.57 -3.08
N HIS A 63 -1.05 8.77 -2.06
CA HIS A 63 -1.07 7.94 -0.87
C HIS A 63 -2.10 6.83 -1.09
N ILE A 64 -1.62 5.66 -1.54
CA ILE A 64 -2.48 4.53 -1.86
C ILE A 64 -2.94 3.89 -0.55
N ARG A 65 -4.21 4.10 -0.22
CA ARG A 65 -4.85 3.57 0.99
C ARG A 65 -5.20 2.10 0.82
N MET A 66 -4.49 1.23 1.54
CA MET A 66 -4.64 -0.23 1.41
C MET A 66 -6.02 -0.72 1.87
N ASP A 67 -6.64 -0.01 2.82
CA ASP A 67 -8.01 -0.24 3.28
C ASP A 67 -9.10 0.20 2.28
N LYS A 68 -8.73 0.94 1.23
CA LYS A 68 -9.68 1.49 0.23
C LYS A 68 -9.49 0.92 -1.17
N ILE A 69 -8.29 0.43 -1.48
CA ILE A 69 -7.98 -0.09 -2.81
C ILE A 69 -8.74 -1.40 -3.06
N LYS A 70 -9.17 -1.57 -4.31
CA LYS A 70 -9.72 -2.82 -4.82
C LYS A 70 -8.98 -3.19 -6.10
N ASN A 71 -8.79 -4.47 -6.33
CA ASN A 71 -8.25 -4.94 -7.61
C ASN A 71 -9.31 -4.88 -8.72
N LYS A 72 -8.92 -5.22 -9.95
CA LYS A 72 -9.82 -5.21 -11.12
C LYS A 72 -11.07 -6.09 -10.98
N HIS A 73 -11.04 -7.07 -10.07
CA HIS A 73 -12.15 -7.99 -9.78
C HIS A 73 -13.02 -7.53 -8.59
N GLY A 74 -12.72 -6.35 -8.01
CA GLY A 74 -13.44 -5.81 -6.87
C GLY A 74 -13.02 -6.39 -5.51
N GLN A 75 -11.96 -7.21 -5.46
CA GLN A 75 -11.43 -7.76 -4.21
C GLN A 75 -10.67 -6.68 -3.45
N ALA A 76 -10.95 -6.57 -2.14
CA ALA A 76 -10.25 -5.66 -1.23
C ALA A 76 -9.09 -6.39 -0.53
N VAL A 77 -8.18 -5.61 0.05
CA VAL A 77 -7.14 -6.14 0.94
C VAL A 77 -7.78 -6.59 2.26
N LEU A 78 -7.31 -7.72 2.79
CA LEU A 78 -7.85 -8.33 4.00
C LEU A 78 -7.30 -7.63 5.25
N GLN A 79 -8.19 -7.28 6.17
CA GLN A 79 -7.83 -6.80 7.50
C GLN A 79 -7.43 -7.98 8.41
N ASP A 80 -6.74 -7.69 9.52
CA ASP A 80 -6.33 -8.68 10.53
C ASP A 80 -5.56 -9.89 9.93
N THR A 81 -4.88 -9.68 8.80
CA THR A 81 -4.16 -10.73 8.07
C THR A 81 -2.77 -10.22 7.73
N PRO A 82 -1.68 -10.90 8.15
CA PRO A 82 -0.34 -10.52 7.76
C PRO A 82 -0.14 -10.80 6.26
N TYR A 83 0.52 -9.87 5.58
CA TYR A 83 0.86 -10.02 4.16
C TYR A 83 2.13 -9.23 3.82
N ALA A 84 2.73 -9.53 2.68
CA ALA A 84 3.78 -8.72 2.07
C ALA A 84 3.27 -8.10 0.76
N ALA A 85 3.79 -6.95 0.39
CA ALA A 85 3.44 -6.27 -0.86
C ALA A 85 4.67 -6.10 -1.77
N VAL A 86 4.49 -6.44 -3.05
CA VAL A 86 5.40 -6.03 -4.12
C VAL A 86 4.71 -4.93 -4.91
N VAL A 87 5.34 -3.77 -4.93
CA VAL A 87 4.94 -2.64 -5.76
C VAL A 87 5.79 -2.68 -7.02
N SER A 88 5.19 -2.53 -8.20
CA SER A 88 5.92 -2.53 -9.46
C SER A 88 5.45 -1.44 -10.43
N SER A 89 6.37 -0.96 -11.25
CA SER A 89 6.07 -0.03 -12.35
C SER A 89 7.08 -0.19 -13.47
N GLU A 90 6.67 0.15 -14.69
CA GLU A 90 7.62 0.33 -15.80
C GLU A 90 8.45 1.61 -15.64
N ASN A 91 7.91 2.62 -14.94
CA ASN A 91 8.68 3.82 -14.61
C ASN A 91 9.58 3.54 -13.40
N GLU A 92 10.89 3.54 -13.61
CA GLU A 92 11.88 3.21 -12.57
C GLU A 92 12.22 4.40 -11.65
N ASN A 93 11.76 5.61 -12.02
CA ASN A 93 12.04 6.88 -11.33
C ASN A 93 10.90 7.31 -10.39
N LEU A 94 10.21 6.32 -9.81
CA LEU A 94 9.27 6.51 -8.72
C LEU A 94 9.97 6.31 -7.38
N TYR A 95 9.42 6.94 -6.34
CA TYR A 95 9.86 6.76 -4.96
C TYR A 95 8.69 6.23 -4.14
N VAL A 96 8.96 5.22 -3.31
CA VAL A 96 7.94 4.52 -2.54
C VAL A 96 8.29 4.59 -1.05
N GLN A 97 7.29 4.91 -0.25
CA GLN A 97 7.35 4.88 1.20
C GLN A 97 6.14 4.10 1.71
N TYR A 98 6.36 3.20 2.66
CA TYR A 98 5.29 2.51 3.35
C TYR A 98 5.05 3.13 4.72
N THR A 99 3.79 3.29 5.11
CA THR A 99 3.37 3.80 6.43
C THR A 99 2.22 2.97 6.97
N ARG A 100 2.26 2.68 8.28
CA ARG A 100 1.18 2.08 9.06
C ARG A 100 0.76 3.05 10.15
N VAL A 101 -0.56 3.22 10.30
CA VAL A 101 -1.20 3.88 11.43
C VAL A 101 -1.96 2.83 12.21
N ASP A 102 -1.61 2.64 13.48
CA ASP A 102 -2.35 1.81 14.42
C ASP A 102 -3.12 2.71 15.38
N SER A 103 -4.46 2.61 15.34
CA SER A 103 -5.37 3.37 16.20
C SER A 103 -6.10 2.50 17.22
N SER A 104 -5.63 1.27 17.46
CA SER A 104 -6.18 0.39 18.50
C SER A 104 -5.88 0.89 19.91
N ASP A 105 -4.76 1.60 20.11
CA ASP A 105 -4.38 2.26 21.36
C ASP A 105 -4.84 3.74 21.35
N PRO A 106 -5.33 4.29 22.50
CA PRO A 106 -5.59 5.72 22.62
C PRO A 106 -4.38 6.62 22.33
N SER A 107 -3.16 6.12 22.57
CA SER A 107 -1.91 6.67 22.05
C SER A 107 -1.64 6.12 20.65
N LEU A 108 -2.08 6.86 19.63
CA LEU A 108 -1.86 6.53 18.22
C LEU A 108 -0.38 6.16 17.96
N THR A 109 -0.16 5.00 17.33
CA THR A 109 1.19 4.54 16.96
C THR A 109 1.38 4.61 15.45
N LEU A 110 2.58 5.04 15.03
CA LEU A 110 2.96 5.19 13.62
C LEU A 110 4.26 4.43 13.35
N CYS A 111 4.32 3.72 12.23
CA CYS A 111 5.53 3.08 11.72
C CYS A 111 5.69 3.42 10.23
N THR A 112 6.92 3.68 9.78
CA THR A 112 7.20 3.95 8.36
C THR A 112 8.59 3.51 7.94
N THR A 113 8.76 3.18 6.66
CA THR A 113 10.05 2.91 6.03
C THR A 113 10.05 3.36 4.57
N LEU A 114 11.21 3.78 4.08
CA LEU A 114 11.49 3.84 2.64
C LEU A 114 11.69 2.41 2.13
N VAL A 115 11.28 2.16 0.88
CA VAL A 115 11.46 0.87 0.20
C VAL A 115 11.95 1.06 -1.23
#